data_AF-A0A368Z7F9-F1
#
_entry.id   AF-A0A368Z7F9-F1
#
_cell.length_a   1.000
_cell.length_b   1.000
_cell.length_c   1.000
_cell.angle_alpha   90.00
_cell.angle_beta   90.00
_cell.angle_gamma   90.00
#
_symmetry.space_group_name_H-M   'P 1'
#
loop_
_entity.id
_entity.type
_entity.pdbx_description
1 polymer ?
#
loop_
_entity_poly.entity_id
_entity_poly.type
_entity_poly.pdbx_seq_one_letter_code
_entity_poly.pdbx_strand_id
1 'polypeptide(L)' 'MVQIIGTNLSEQITGSLTADDLRGANGNDTIRGYAGDDSLRGGDGSNARKLVMP' A
#
# COMPACT_ATOMS: atom_id res chain seq x y z
N MET A 1 -7.75 -5.15 -9.93
CA MET A 1 -6.56 -4.39 -10.33
C MET A 1 -6.83 -2.92 -10.27
N VAL A 2 -6.48 -2.37 -9.12
CA VAL A 2 -6.31 -0.97 -8.81
C VAL A 2 -4.82 -0.73 -8.65
N GLN A 3 -4.35 0.41 -9.13
CA GLN A 3 -2.99 0.88 -8.92
C GLN A 3 -3.04 2.16 -8.10
N ILE A 4 -2.37 2.18 -6.95
CA ILE A 4 -2.25 3.37 -6.10
C ILE A 4 -0.78 3.66 -5.85
N ILE A 5 -0.38 4.90 -6.07
CA ILE A 5 0.96 5.40 -5.80
C ILE A 5 0.79 6.61 -4.87
N GLY A 6 1.33 6.49 -3.66
CA GLY A 6 1.40 7.54 -2.66
C GLY A 6 2.44 8.60 -3.01
N THR A 7 2.55 9.59 -2.13
CA THR A 7 3.36 10.79 -2.34
C THR A 7 4.57 10.80 -1.39
N ASN A 8 5.04 11.99 -0.99
CA ASN A 8 6.08 12.12 0.02
C ASN A 8 5.51 12.33 1.43
N LEU A 9 4.20 12.18 1.58
CA LEU A 9 3.47 12.38 2.82
C LEU A 9 3.07 11.02 3.40
N SER A 10 2.76 11.00 4.69
CA SER A 10 2.21 9.79 5.31
C SER A 10 0.77 9.58 4.88
N GLU A 11 0.48 8.49 4.18
CA GLU A 11 -0.83 8.22 3.60
C GLU A 11 -1.45 6.90 4.09
N GLN A 12 -2.78 6.80 3.92
CA GLN A 12 -3.49 5.53 4.07
C GLN A 12 -3.93 5.04 2.71
N ILE A 13 -3.27 3.98 2.24
CA ILE A 13 -3.53 3.37 0.94
C ILE A 13 -4.36 2.12 1.16
N THR A 14 -5.48 2.03 0.48
CA THR A 14 -6.44 0.92 0.64
C THR A 14 -6.76 0.32 -0.74
N GLY A 15 -6.50 -0.97 -0.88
CA GLY A 15 -6.81 -1.78 -2.04
C GLY A 15 -8.25 -2.27 -2.05
N SER A 16 -8.49 -3.25 -2.91
CA SER A 16 -9.78 -3.84 -3.25
C SER A 16 -9.80 -5.33 -2.90
N LEU A 17 -10.85 -6.03 -3.31
CA LEU A 17 -10.96 -7.49 -3.14
C LEU A 17 -10.32 -8.29 -4.30
N THR A 18 -9.49 -7.62 -5.12
CA THR A 18 -8.83 -8.20 -6.29
C THR A 18 -7.35 -7.86 -6.25
N ALA A 19 -6.53 -8.54 -7.06
CA ALA A 19 -5.10 -8.25 -7.15
C ALA A 19 -4.82 -6.78 -7.49
N ASP A 20 -4.08 -6.08 -6.61
CA ASP A 20 -3.77 -4.65 -6.72
C ASP A 20 -2.26 -4.35 -6.61
N ASP A 21 -1.85 -3.16 -7.08
CA ASP A 21 -0.48 -2.65 -6.95
C ASP A 21 -0.50 -1.35 -6.14
N LEU A 22 -0.09 -1.43 -4.87
CA LEU A 22 -0.18 -0.33 -3.91
C LEU A 22 1.22 0.06 -3.46
N ARG A 23 1.60 1.33 -3.68
CA ARG A 23 2.95 1.85 -3.42
C ARG A 23 2.89 3.08 -2.52
N GLY A 24 3.56 3.07 -1.37
CA GLY A 24 3.59 4.17 -0.39
C GLY A 24 4.44 5.37 -0.82
N ALA A 25 5.55 5.13 -1.52
CA ALA A 25 6.58 6.13 -1.82
C ALA A 25 7.30 6.67 -0.56
N ASN A 26 7.37 7.97 -0.29
CA ASN A 26 8.07 8.47 0.91
C ASN A 26 7.05 8.87 1.99
N GLY A 27 7.43 8.72 3.25
CA GLY A 27 6.53 8.96 4.37
C GLY A 27 6.21 7.69 5.14
N ASN A 28 5.37 7.81 6.16
CA ASN A 28 4.98 6.65 6.97
C ASN A 28 3.60 6.16 6.53
N ASP A 29 3.59 5.33 5.50
CA ASP A 29 2.35 4.86 4.89
C ASP A 29 1.75 3.65 5.61
N THR A 30 0.42 3.62 5.65
CA THR A 30 -0.34 2.43 6.02
C THR A 30 -1.00 1.87 4.77
N ILE A 31 -0.52 0.72 4.32
CA ILE A 31 -1.01 0.08 3.08
C ILE A 31 -1.83 -1.16 3.45
N ARG A 32 -3.10 -1.19 3.03
CA ARG A 32 -4.04 -2.29 3.21
C ARG A 32 -4.36 -2.91 1.86
N GLY A 33 -3.93 -4.14 1.61
CA GLY A 33 -4.20 -4.86 0.35
C GLY A 33 -5.61 -5.42 0.27
N TYR A 34 -6.10 -6.02 1.38
CA TYR A 34 -7.27 -6.89 1.43
C TYR A 34 -7.07 -8.20 0.65
N ALA A 35 -8.10 -8.71 -0.02
CA ALA A 35 -8.10 -10.02 -0.64
C ALA A 35 -7.59 -9.94 -2.08
N GLY A 36 -6.90 -10.98 -2.52
CA GLY A 36 -6.27 -11.02 -3.83
C GLY A 36 -4.75 -10.96 -3.75
N ASP A 37 -4.11 -11.20 -4.89
CA ASP A 37 -2.65 -11.22 -4.97
C ASP A 37 -2.10 -9.80 -5.12
N ASP A 38 -1.85 -9.15 -3.99
CA ASP A 38 -1.44 -7.74 -3.97
C ASP A 38 0.08 -7.53 -3.98
N SER A 39 0.51 -6.62 -4.84
CA SER A 39 1.86 -6.06 -4.84
C SER A 39 1.92 -4.81 -3.97
N LEU A 40 2.22 -4.99 -2.68
CA LEU A 40 2.36 -3.89 -1.72
C LEU A 40 3.83 -3.46 -1.59
N ARG A 41 4.15 -2.21 -1.92
CA ARG A 41 5.50 -1.62 -1.77
C ARG A 41 5.46 -0.41 -0.83
N GLY A 42 6.15 -0.52 0.29
CA GLY A 42 6.17 0.55 1.30
C GLY A 42 6.85 1.85 0.87
N GLY A 43 7.83 1.76 -0.02
CA GLY A 43 8.68 2.89 -0.41
C GLY A 43 9.75 3.23 0.64
N ASP A 44 10.58 4.23 0.35
CA ASP A 44 11.86 4.49 1.05
C ASP A 44 11.69 5.21 2.40
N GLY A 45 10.45 5.61 2.74
CA GLY A 45 10.09 6.15 4.04
C GLY A 45 10.11 5.08 5.13
N SER A 46 10.88 5.32 6.19
CA SER A 46 11.33 4.32 7.16
C SER A 46 10.28 3.50 7.92
N ASN A 47 8.96 3.62 7.72
CA ASN A 47 7.96 2.82 8.47
C ASN A 47 6.67 2.53 7.69
N ALA A 48 6.74 2.06 6.45
CA ALA A 48 5.54 1.58 5.76
C ALA A 48 4.99 0.31 6.45
N ARG A 49 3.82 0.43 7.09
CA ARG A 49 3.13 -0.70 7.71
C ARG A 49 2.23 -1.36 6.68
N LYS A 50 2.70 -2.49 6.14
CA LYS A 50 1.93 -3.40 5.29
C LYS A 50 0.95 -4.19 6.19
N LEU A 51 -0.34 -3.91 6.07
CA LEU A 51 -1.40 -4.74 6.65
C LEU A 51 -2.02 -5.57 5.52
N VAL A 52 -1.57 -6.82 5.39
CA VAL A 52 -2.30 -7.85 4.65
C VAL A 52 -3.31 -8.43 5.62
N MET A 53 -4.60 -8.27 5.32
CA MET A 53 -5.63 -9.02 6.03
C MET A 53 -5.80 -10.37 5.30
N PRO A 54 -5.80 -11.50 6.02
CA PRO A 54 -5.99 -12.82 5.42
C PRO A 54 -7.40 -13.01 4.84
#